data_AF-A0A238DQM0-F1
#
_entry.id   AF-A0A238DQM0-F1
#
_cell.length_a   1.000
_cell.length_b   1.000
_cell.length_c   1.000
_cell.angle_alpha   90.00
_cell.angle_beta   90.00
_cell.angle_gamma   90.00
#
_symmetry.space_group_name_H-M   'P 1'
#
loop_
_entity.id
_entity.type
_entity.pdbx_description
1 polymer ?
#
loop_
_entity_poly.entity_id
_entity_poly.type
_entity_poly.pdbx_seq_one_letter_code
_entity_poly.pdbx_strand_id
1 'polypeptide(L)'
;MMAPADKEGVVRKSRFSEEKMVSILREADREPVGEVAKRHGVSEQTIYNWRRYFGSMDTADVKKLRELEQENARLKRMVADRDLEIDVMKEIAAKKW
;
A
#
# COMPACT_ATOMS: atom_id res chain seq x y z
N MET A 1 21.16 18.75 6.27
CA MET A 1 20.59 17.67 7.11
C MET A 1 19.80 16.77 6.17
N MET A 2 20.16 15.50 6.07
CA MET A 2 19.76 14.57 5.02
C MET A 2 18.40 13.95 5.36
N ALA A 3 17.40 14.04 4.47
CA ALA A 3 16.17 13.26 4.58
C ALA A 3 16.50 11.77 4.34
N PRO A 4 15.96 10.82 5.13
CA PRO A 4 16.19 9.41 4.87
C PRO A 4 15.44 9.01 3.59
N ALA A 5 16.20 8.37 2.69
CA ALA A 5 15.79 7.95 1.36
C ALA A 5 14.50 7.10 1.33
N ASP A 6 13.70 7.33 0.30
CA ASP A 6 12.60 6.49 -0.14
C ASP A 6 13.05 5.02 -0.23
N LYS A 7 12.55 4.18 0.67
CA LYS A 7 12.73 2.73 0.64
C LYS A 7 11.62 2.07 -0.20
N GLU A 8 11.39 2.53 -1.42
CA GLU A 8 10.46 1.84 -2.32
C GLU A 8 11.13 0.61 -2.95
N GLY A 9 11.18 -0.48 -2.19
CA GLY A 9 11.58 -1.78 -2.72
C GLY A 9 10.47 -2.41 -3.56
N VAL A 10 10.24 -1.95 -4.79
CA VAL A 10 9.15 -2.44 -5.67
C VAL A 10 9.05 -3.97 -5.67
N VAL A 11 8.00 -4.51 -5.05
CA VAL A 11 7.62 -5.92 -5.20
C VAL A 11 6.90 -6.06 -6.53
N ARG A 12 7.47 -6.86 -7.46
CA ARG A 12 6.78 -7.22 -8.71
C ARG A 12 5.41 -7.81 -8.38
N LYS A 13 4.42 -7.50 -9.23
CA LYS A 13 3.02 -7.95 -9.13
C LYS A 13 2.96 -9.41 -8.68
N SER A 14 2.59 -9.62 -7.42
CA SER A 14 2.56 -10.94 -6.80
C SER A 14 1.16 -11.55 -6.94
N ARG A 15 1.09 -12.87 -7.03
CA ARG A 15 -0.18 -13.62 -6.96
C ARG A 15 -0.79 -13.65 -5.56
N PHE A 16 -0.02 -13.26 -4.55
CA PHE A 16 -0.47 -13.20 -3.16
C PHE A 16 -0.97 -11.80 -2.82
N SER A 17 -1.96 -11.71 -1.92
CA SER A 17 -2.30 -10.42 -1.31
C SER A 17 -1.20 -9.99 -0.34
N GLU A 18 -1.09 -8.68 -0.09
CA GLU A 18 -0.11 -8.14 0.85
C GLU A 18 -0.31 -8.72 2.25
N GLU A 19 -1.55 -8.89 2.69
CA GLU A 19 -1.85 -9.51 4.00
C GLU A 19 -1.33 -10.95 4.08
N LYS A 20 -1.46 -11.71 2.98
CA LYS A 20 -0.93 -13.07 2.90
C LYS A 20 0.60 -13.08 2.88
N MET A 21 1.24 -12.13 2.20
CA MET A 21 2.70 -11.99 2.21
C MET A 21 3.23 -11.72 3.62
N VAL A 22 2.62 -10.78 4.34
CA VAL A 22 3.04 -10.44 5.71
C VAL A 22 2.78 -11.61 6.69
N SER A 23 1.68 -12.35 6.50
CA SER A 23 1.45 -13.58 7.27
C SER A 23 2.56 -14.61 7.06
N ILE A 24 3.04 -14.79 5.82
CA ILE A 24 4.14 -15.71 5.50
C ILE A 24 5.46 -15.20 6.09
N LEU A 25 5.70 -13.89 6.04
CA LEU A 25 6.89 -13.28 6.64
C LEU A 25 6.98 -13.55 8.14
N ARG A 26 5.89 -13.38 8.88
CA ARG A 26 5.84 -13.66 10.32
C ARG A 26 6.06 -15.13 10.66
N GLU A 27 5.63 -16.05 9.81
CA GLU A 27 5.93 -17.48 9.95
C GLU A 27 7.43 -17.73 9.75
N ALA A 28 8.02 -17.11 8.72
CA ALA A 28 9.45 -17.16 8.41
C ALA A 28 10.35 -16.42 9.43
N ASP A 29 9.79 -15.68 10.39
CA ASP A 29 10.51 -15.11 11.53
C ASP A 29 10.61 -16.09 12.71
N ARG A 30 9.79 -17.15 12.72
CA ARG A 30 9.72 -18.14 13.81
C ARG A 30 10.19 -19.54 13.38
N GLU A 31 10.07 -19.85 12.09
CA GLU A 31 10.39 -21.14 11.51
C GLU A 31 11.48 -21.01 10.42
N PRO A 32 12.19 -22.11 10.07
CA PRO A 32 13.17 -22.07 8.99
C PRO A 32 12.57 -21.61 7.66
N VAL A 33 13.17 -20.59 7.05
CA VAL A 33 12.67 -19.95 5.82
C VAL A 33 12.42 -20.96 4.69
N GLY A 34 13.28 -21.98 4.55
CA GLY A 34 13.13 -23.02 3.53
C GLY A 34 11.90 -23.92 3.72
N GLU A 35 11.47 -24.17 4.96
CA GLU A 35 10.26 -24.95 5.24
C GLU A 35 9.01 -24.13 4.95
N VAL A 36 9.00 -22.87 5.38
CA VAL A 36 7.92 -21.92 5.10
C VAL A 36 7.77 -21.70 3.58
N ALA A 37 8.89 -21.56 2.87
CA ALA A 37 8.90 -21.43 1.41
C ALA A 37 8.23 -22.63 0.72
N LYS A 38 8.59 -23.86 1.11
CA LYS A 38 7.96 -25.08 0.59
C LYS A 38 6.46 -25.14 0.91
N ARG A 39 6.06 -24.82 2.14
CA ARG A 39 4.67 -24.87 2.60
C ARG A 39 3.74 -23.94 1.82
N HIS A 40 4.23 -22.74 1.48
CA HIS A 40 3.43 -21.74 0.76
C HIS A 40 3.68 -21.74 -0.77
N GLY A 41 4.52 -22.65 -1.28
CA GLY A 41 4.83 -22.73 -2.71
C GLY A 41 5.48 -21.46 -3.25
N VAL A 42 6.43 -20.90 -2.49
CA VAL A 42 7.22 -19.72 -2.86
C VAL A 42 8.71 -20.06 -2.76
N SER A 43 9.57 -19.30 -3.43
CA SER A 43 11.02 -19.45 -3.24
C SER A 43 11.47 -18.69 -1.99
N GLU A 44 12.54 -19.15 -1.34
CA GLU A 44 13.16 -18.41 -0.23
C GLU A 44 13.54 -16.98 -0.64
N GLN A 45 14.04 -16.81 -1.87
CA GLN A 45 14.35 -15.50 -2.44
C GLN A 45 13.11 -14.58 -2.47
N THR A 46 11.92 -15.12 -2.74
CA THR A 46 10.67 -14.35 -2.72
C THR A 46 10.38 -13.84 -1.30
N ILE A 47 10.58 -14.68 -0.28
CA ILE A 47 10.40 -14.29 1.12
C ILE A 47 11.40 -13.19 1.51
N TYR A 48 12.67 -13.31 1.12
CA TYR A 48 13.65 -12.25 1.36
C TYR A 48 13.32 -10.93 0.65
N ASN A 49 12.79 -10.99 -0.58
CA ASN A 49 12.33 -9.80 -1.30
C ASN A 49 11.14 -9.13 -0.60
N TRP A 50 10.16 -9.91 -0.13
CA TRP A 50 9.06 -9.38 0.68
C TRP A 50 9.57 -8.77 1.98
N ARG A 51 10.54 -9.39 2.66
CA ARG A 51 11.14 -8.84 3.90
C ARG A 51 11.85 -7.51 3.64
N ARG A 52 12.47 -7.32 2.48
CA ARG A 52 13.07 -6.02 2.09
C ARG A 52 12.03 -4.94 1.82
N TYR A 53 10.87 -5.30 1.27
CA TYR A 53 9.81 -4.36 0.94
C TYR A 53 8.95 -3.98 2.14
N PHE A 54 8.39 -4.97 2.84
CA PHE A 54 7.57 -4.73 4.03
C PHE A 54 8.42 -4.34 5.25
N GLY A 55 9.74 -4.61 5.23
CA GLY A 55 10.62 -4.28 6.34
C GLY A 55 10.16 -4.93 7.65
N SER A 56 10.14 -4.15 8.72
CA SER A 56 9.58 -4.52 10.02
C SER A 56 8.12 -4.12 10.20
N MET A 57 7.38 -3.80 9.13
CA MET A 57 5.95 -3.47 9.24
C MET A 57 5.16 -4.68 9.71
N ASP A 58 4.27 -4.45 10.68
CA ASP A 58 3.36 -5.47 11.16
C ASP A 58 2.14 -5.62 10.24
N THR A 59 1.40 -6.74 10.30
CA THR A 59 0.17 -6.89 9.50
C THR A 59 -0.85 -5.80 9.80
N ALA A 60 -0.87 -5.30 11.04
CA ALA A 60 -1.74 -4.23 11.45
C ALA A 60 -1.39 -2.92 10.74
N ASP A 61 -0.08 -2.66 10.55
CA ASP A 61 0.41 -1.47 9.83
C ASP A 61 0.03 -1.54 8.35
N VAL A 62 0.17 -2.71 7.72
CA VAL A 62 -0.22 -2.91 6.31
C VAL A 62 -1.73 -2.74 6.12
N LYS A 63 -2.55 -3.32 7.00
CA LYS A 63 -4.00 -3.13 6.97
C LYS A 63 -4.36 -1.66 7.14
N LYS A 64 -3.73 -0.97 8.10
CA LYS A 64 -4.00 0.44 8.37
C LYS A 64 -3.58 1.33 7.20
N LEU A 65 -2.44 1.04 6.57
CA LEU A 65 -1.97 1.74 5.39
C LEU A 65 -2.99 1.63 4.25
N ARG A 66 -3.45 0.41 3.95
CA ARG A 66 -4.46 0.17 2.90
C ARG A 66 -5.79 0.87 3.16
N GLU A 67 -6.24 0.93 4.41
CA GLU A 67 -7.43 1.69 4.81
C GLU A 67 -7.23 3.20 4.59
N LEU A 68 -6.07 3.73 4.99
CA LEU A 68 -5.73 5.14 4.80
C LEU A 68 -5.62 5.52 3.31
N GLU A 69 -5.06 4.64 2.48
CA GLU A 69 -4.99 4.85 1.02
C GLU A 69 -6.38 4.89 0.38
N GLN A 70 -7.28 3.98 0.77
CA GLN A 70 -8.67 3.98 0.30
C GLN A 70 -9.42 5.24 0.70
N GLU A 71 -9.27 5.66 1.96
CA GLU A 71 -9.91 6.89 2.43
C GLU A 71 -9.32 8.12 1.74
N ASN A 72 -8.00 8.18 1.53
CA ASN A 72 -7.35 9.25 0.79
C ASN A 72 -7.87 9.34 -0.65
N ALA A 73 -8.02 8.20 -1.34
CA ALA A 73 -8.59 8.16 -2.68
C ALA A 73 -10.05 8.65 -2.71
N ARG A 74 -10.85 8.27 -1.71
CA ARG A 74 -12.22 8.74 -1.56
C ARG A 74 -12.28 10.25 -1.32
N LEU A 75 -11.46 10.77 -0.40
CA LEU A 75 -11.39 12.19 -0.07
C LEU A 75 -10.95 13.02 -1.27
N LYS A 76 -9.92 12.60 -2.01
CA LYS A 76 -9.48 13.26 -3.25
C LYS A 76 -10.59 13.37 -4.28
N ARG A 77 -11.38 12.31 -4.47
CA ARG A 77 -12.53 12.34 -5.37
C ARG A 77 -13.57 13.36 -4.92
N MET A 78 -13.92 13.34 -3.64
CA MET A 78 -14.91 14.27 -3.08
C MET A 78 -14.47 15.73 -3.25
N VAL A 79 -13.18 16.03 -3.01
CA VAL A 79 -12.62 17.37 -3.23
C VAL A 79 -12.74 17.77 -4.70
N ALA A 80 -12.32 16.91 -5.62
CA ALA A 80 -12.43 17.20 -7.05
C ALA A 80 -13.88 17.45 -7.50
N ASP A 81 -14.84 16.68 -7.00
CA ASP A 81 -16.26 16.86 -7.29
C ASP A 81 -16.78 18.21 -6.75
N ARG A 82 -16.37 18.61 -5.54
CA ARG A 82 -16.74 19.91 -4.96
C ARG A 82 -16.12 21.08 -5.72
N ASP A 83 -14.85 20.97 -6.10
CA ASP A 83 -14.17 22.02 -6.88
C ASP A 83 -14.87 22.24 -8.22
N LEU A 84 -15.27 21.16 -8.90
CA LEU A 84 -16.04 21.23 -10.13
C LEU A 84 -17.40 21.93 -9.94
N GLU A 85 -18.12 21.63 -8.86
CA GLU A 85 -19.39 22.32 -8.55
C GLU A 85 -19.17 23.82 -8.30
N ILE A 86 -18.11 24.18 -7.58
CA ILE A 86 -17.76 25.58 -7.31
C ILE A 86 -17.47 26.32 -8.62
N ASP A 87 -16.71 25.71 -9.52
CA ASP A 87 -16.35 26.33 -10.80
C ASP A 87 -17.59 26.54 -11.69
N VAL A 88 -18.49 25.56 -11.75
CA VAL A 88 -19.80 25.72 -12.43
C VAL A 88 -20.62 26.86 -11.82
N MET A 89 -20.67 26.96 -10.49
CA MET A 89 -21.39 28.06 -9.82
C MET A 89 -20.79 29.43 -10.14
N LYS A 90 -19.46 29.54 -10.17
CA LYS A 90 -18.78 30.79 -10.55
C LYS A 90 -19.07 31.18 -11.99
N GLU A 91 -19.05 30.23 -12.93
CA GLU A 91 -19.40 30.49 -14.33
C GLU A 91 -20.84 30.99 -14.49
N ILE A 92 -21.80 30.37 -13.78
CA ILE A 92 -23.20 30.81 -13.81
C ILE A 92 -23.33 32.23 -13.24
N ALA A 93 -22.64 32.54 -12.14
CA ALA A 93 -22.66 33.87 -11.55
C ALA A 93 -22.06 34.92 -12.49
N ALA A 94 -20.96 34.60 -13.18
CA ALA A 94 -20.31 35.48 -14.14
C ALA A 94 -21.17 35.78 -15.39
N LYS A 95 -22.02 34.84 -15.82
CA LYS A 95 -22.93 35.02 -16.96
C LYS A 95 -24.22 35.80 -16.65
N LYS A 96 -24.51 36.07 -15.37
CA LYS A 96 -25.74 36.78 -14.95
C LYS A 96 -25.62 38.30 -15.01
N TRP A 97 -24.46 38.84 -15.34
CA TRP A 97 -24.17 40.26 -15.59
C TRP A 97 -23.69 40.44 -17.03
#